data_AF-A0ABD2ZY57-F1
#
_entry.id   AF-A0ABD2ZY57-F1
#
_cell.length_a   1.000
_cell.length_b   1.000
_cell.length_c   1.000
_cell.angle_alpha   90.00
_cell.angle_beta   90.00
_cell.angle_gamma   90.00
#
_symmetry.space_group_name_H-M   'P 1'
#
loop_
_entity.id
_entity.type
_entity.pdbx_description
1 polymer ?
#
loop_
_entity_poly.entity_id
_entity_poly.type
_entity_poly.pdbx_seq_one_letter_code
_entity_poly.pdbx_strand_id
1 'polypeptide(L)'
;MDPPASDDKVKPEKLEEAKEGGPLYHCDFVDTEIVYKIAQALLPGLASACVDNTMGGLFRTPAAVAVDIRREMVDYLFQRSENFVAESVVLEGGPDAEVSDHPYDFISDFIDDFSSSKRNMFSRVSGWLLSERREDRIDDFVQEMELNGFWLIGRREAVAQTLVKNVDFKNTFHCDMKFKSPVELAQHFCNCTFRIMNCMNEGCNSRFSAGQMDYHNSICPFKILPCDQKCSDSIMRRDMDRHCITVCPMKLAKCPFRQVGCQSTIPQSEIDQHRLEYLHSHLLYILQPIHKKASKEDLIKRVEQLEKLSSPGRLVSARDPRSLTFAIKDLEAKLGPIEISLKPKEAEEGGELNKRPEENAGLSPKKEEYIEPPNGKEERLASPTKHIQGIDSSPEKSAVSSPRQ
;
A
#
# COMPACT_ATOMS: atom_id res chain seq x y z
N MET A 1 -95.26 -12.67 -24.91
CA MET A 1 -93.90 -13.04 -25.34
C MET A 1 -93.10 -13.23 -24.07
N ASP A 2 -92.86 -14.48 -23.72
CA ASP A 2 -92.11 -14.89 -22.53
C ASP A 2 -90.64 -14.46 -22.57
N PRO A 3 -89.98 -14.30 -21.40
CA PRO A 3 -88.61 -13.82 -21.32
C PRO A 3 -87.60 -14.93 -21.70
N PRO A 4 -86.40 -14.57 -22.20
CA PRO A 4 -85.36 -15.56 -22.40
C PRO A 4 -84.66 -15.87 -21.07
N ALA A 5 -84.59 -17.16 -20.77
CA ALA A 5 -83.71 -17.72 -19.77
C ALA A 5 -82.28 -17.76 -20.32
N SER A 6 -81.33 -17.23 -19.56
CA SER A 6 -79.92 -17.63 -19.64
C SER A 6 -79.47 -18.00 -18.23
N ASP A 7 -79.32 -19.31 -18.08
CA ASP A 7 -78.93 -20.04 -16.88
C ASP A 7 -77.39 -20.02 -16.81
N ASP A 8 -76.81 -19.03 -16.14
CA ASP A 8 -75.39 -19.02 -15.79
C ASP A 8 -75.24 -19.12 -14.28
N LYS A 9 -75.12 -20.36 -13.80
CA LYS A 9 -74.70 -20.69 -12.44
C LYS A 9 -73.32 -20.09 -12.17
N VAL A 10 -73.30 -18.97 -11.46
CA VAL A 10 -72.11 -18.48 -10.77
C VAL A 10 -71.70 -19.54 -9.75
N LYS A 11 -70.69 -20.35 -10.09
CA LYS A 11 -69.95 -21.14 -9.11
C LYS A 11 -69.24 -20.15 -8.18
N PRO A 12 -69.35 -20.27 -6.85
CA PRO A 12 -68.47 -19.50 -5.98
C PRO A 12 -67.06 -20.05 -6.21
N GLU A 13 -66.18 -19.21 -6.76
CA GLU A 13 -64.75 -19.46 -6.72
C GLU A 13 -64.38 -19.64 -5.25
N LYS A 14 -63.91 -20.85 -4.91
CA LYS A 14 -63.22 -21.07 -3.65
C LYS A 14 -62.08 -20.04 -3.61
N LEU A 15 -62.15 -19.10 -2.68
CA LEU A 15 -60.94 -18.49 -2.16
C LEU A 15 -60.06 -19.67 -1.74
N GLU A 16 -58.98 -19.92 -2.49
CA GLU A 16 -57.89 -20.69 -1.95
C GLU A 16 -57.42 -19.94 -0.72
N GLU A 17 -57.62 -20.54 0.45
CA GLU A 17 -56.99 -20.12 1.68
C GLU A 17 -55.51 -19.91 1.35
N ALA A 18 -55.08 -18.65 1.39
CA ALA A 18 -53.67 -18.33 1.35
C ALA A 18 -53.05 -19.13 2.48
N LYS A 19 -52.35 -20.22 2.14
CA LYS A 19 -51.54 -20.96 3.10
C LYS A 19 -50.63 -19.91 3.72
N GLU A 20 -50.89 -19.57 4.98
CA GLU A 20 -49.96 -18.82 5.81
C GLU A 20 -48.60 -19.49 5.63
N GLY A 21 -47.74 -18.85 4.84
CA GLY A 21 -46.39 -19.34 4.63
C GLY A 21 -45.75 -19.39 6.00
N GLY A 22 -45.30 -20.57 6.42
CA GLY A 22 -44.57 -20.72 7.67
C GLY A 22 -43.40 -19.74 7.78
N PRO A 23 -42.82 -19.56 8.98
CA PRO A 23 -41.78 -18.56 9.21
C PRO A 23 -40.65 -18.70 8.19
N LEU A 24 -40.37 -17.61 7.47
CA LEU A 24 -39.24 -17.53 6.55
C LEU A 24 -37.96 -17.32 7.34
N TYR A 25 -36.94 -18.12 7.05
CA TYR A 25 -35.60 -17.99 7.61
C TYR A 25 -34.80 -17.02 6.72
N HIS A 26 -34.06 -16.08 7.32
CA HIS A 26 -33.28 -15.08 6.59
C HIS A 26 -31.79 -15.31 6.75
N CYS A 27 -31.01 -14.91 5.75
CA CYS A 27 -29.56 -14.83 5.87
C CYS A 27 -29.18 -13.53 6.59
N ASP A 28 -28.33 -13.63 7.61
CA ASP A 28 -27.89 -12.49 8.39
C ASP A 28 -26.51 -11.96 8.01
N PHE A 29 -25.91 -12.49 6.95
CA PHE A 29 -24.57 -12.11 6.54
C PHE A 29 -24.55 -10.71 5.94
N VAL A 30 -23.62 -9.93 6.45
CA VAL A 30 -23.30 -8.56 6.06
C VAL A 30 -21.83 -8.54 5.68
N ASP A 31 -21.46 -7.64 4.78
CA ASP A 31 -20.07 -7.45 4.41
C ASP A 31 -19.21 -7.16 5.67
N THR A 32 -18.13 -7.91 5.83
CA THR A 32 -17.32 -7.84 7.04
C THR A 32 -16.50 -6.53 7.11
N GLU A 33 -16.08 -6.02 5.96
CA GLU A 33 -15.23 -4.83 5.89
C GLU A 33 -16.04 -3.58 6.20
N ILE A 34 -17.25 -3.45 5.65
CA ILE A 34 -18.14 -2.34 5.96
C ILE A 34 -18.51 -2.32 7.45
N VAL A 35 -18.82 -3.48 8.03
CA VAL A 35 -19.15 -3.63 9.45
C VAL A 35 -17.97 -3.20 10.32
N TYR A 36 -16.76 -3.66 9.99
CA TYR A 36 -15.56 -3.30 10.74
C TYR A 36 -15.27 -1.78 10.65
N LYS A 37 -15.36 -1.18 9.46
CA LYS A 37 -15.16 0.26 9.26
C LYS A 37 -16.15 1.10 10.08
N ILE A 38 -17.44 0.76 10.04
CA ILE A 38 -18.46 1.45 10.85
C ILE A 38 -18.21 1.24 12.34
N ALA A 39 -17.87 0.02 12.75
CA ALA A 39 -17.55 -0.29 14.15
C ALA A 39 -16.34 0.50 14.67
N GLN A 40 -15.35 0.79 13.80
CA GLN A 40 -14.24 1.68 14.14
C GLN A 40 -14.71 3.13 14.32
N ALA A 41 -15.59 3.64 13.46
CA ALA A 41 -16.11 5.02 13.52
C ALA A 41 -17.00 5.31 14.75
N LEU A 42 -17.70 4.30 15.29
CA LEU A 42 -18.58 4.46 16.45
C LEU A 42 -17.87 5.00 17.70
N LEU A 43 -16.60 4.61 17.93
CA LEU A 43 -15.90 4.95 19.17
C LEU A 43 -15.41 6.41 19.18
N PRO A 44 -14.75 6.94 18.12
CA PRO A 44 -14.46 8.36 18.01
C PRO A 44 -15.71 9.25 18.04
N GLY A 45 -16.80 8.83 17.38
CA GLY A 45 -18.07 9.56 17.45
C GLY A 45 -18.61 9.66 18.88
N LEU A 46 -18.61 8.54 19.61
CA LEU A 46 -18.98 8.54 21.02
C LEU A 46 -18.06 9.42 21.88
N ALA A 47 -16.74 9.31 21.69
CA ALA A 47 -15.76 10.11 22.43
C ALA A 47 -15.95 11.60 22.17
N SER A 48 -16.14 11.99 20.91
CA SER A 48 -16.49 13.35 20.47
C SER A 48 -17.71 13.89 21.21
N ALA A 49 -18.79 13.10 21.25
CA ALA A 49 -20.02 13.45 21.98
C ALA A 49 -19.77 13.63 23.49
N CYS A 50 -18.96 12.76 24.12
CA CYS A 50 -18.64 12.84 25.55
C CYS A 50 -17.78 14.07 25.90
N VAL A 51 -16.75 14.34 25.09
CA VAL A 51 -15.86 15.50 25.26
C VAL A 51 -16.65 16.80 25.09
N ASP A 52 -17.48 16.91 24.04
CA ASP A 52 -18.28 18.11 23.79
C ASP A 52 -19.39 18.30 24.84
N ASN A 53 -19.96 17.21 25.37
CA ASN A 53 -20.99 17.27 26.41
C ASN A 53 -20.43 17.69 27.79
N THR A 54 -19.16 17.46 28.04
CA THR A 54 -18.52 17.76 29.34
C THR A 54 -17.76 19.08 29.35
N MET A 55 -17.62 19.73 28.18
CA MET A 55 -16.91 20.99 28.12
C MET A 55 -17.62 22.10 28.90
N GLY A 56 -16.85 22.80 29.75
CA GLY A 56 -17.32 23.90 30.59
C GLY A 56 -17.87 23.47 31.95
N GLY A 57 -17.96 22.16 32.21
CA GLY A 57 -18.33 21.62 33.52
C GLY A 57 -17.11 21.51 34.45
N LEU A 58 -17.17 22.13 35.64
CA LEU A 58 -16.08 22.09 36.64
C LEU A 58 -15.85 20.71 37.28
N PHE A 59 -16.79 19.76 37.15
CA PHE A 59 -16.74 18.46 37.83
C PHE A 59 -17.24 17.27 36.99
N ARG A 60 -17.36 17.41 35.66
CA ARG A 60 -17.79 16.31 34.78
C ARG A 60 -16.65 15.92 33.84
N THR A 61 -16.25 14.64 33.89
CA THR A 61 -15.27 14.05 32.98
C THR A 61 -16.00 13.29 31.85
N PRO A 62 -15.40 13.15 30.66
CA PRO A 62 -15.97 12.34 29.57
C PRO A 62 -16.33 10.91 30.01
N ALA A 63 -15.48 10.28 30.83
CA ALA A 63 -15.72 8.95 31.39
C ALA A 63 -17.02 8.87 32.22
N ALA A 64 -17.38 9.93 32.95
CA ALA A 64 -18.56 9.95 33.81
C ALA A 64 -19.90 9.95 33.03
N VAL A 65 -19.90 10.41 31.77
CA VAL A 65 -21.09 10.48 30.92
C VAL A 65 -21.13 9.37 29.85
N ALA A 66 -20.03 8.66 29.64
CA ALA A 66 -19.85 7.77 28.50
C ALA A 66 -20.88 6.63 28.42
N VAL A 67 -21.29 6.06 29.56
CA VAL A 67 -22.27 4.95 29.58
C VAL A 67 -23.63 5.41 29.06
N ASP A 68 -24.09 6.58 29.51
CA ASP A 68 -25.39 7.13 29.14
C ASP A 68 -25.37 7.63 27.69
N ILE A 69 -24.33 8.37 27.29
CA ILE A 69 -24.19 8.87 25.91
C ILE A 69 -24.09 7.70 24.92
N ARG A 70 -23.41 6.59 25.26
CA ARG A 70 -23.37 5.40 24.41
C ARG A 70 -24.77 4.82 24.18
N ARG A 71 -25.57 4.72 25.23
CA ARG A 71 -26.95 4.21 25.13
C ARG A 71 -27.78 5.12 24.23
N GLU A 72 -27.74 6.42 24.48
CA GLU A 72 -28.43 7.43 23.65
C GLU A 72 -27.97 7.40 22.18
N MET A 73 -26.67 7.16 21.94
CA MET A 73 -26.11 7.04 20.59
C MET A 73 -26.67 5.83 19.86
N VAL A 74 -26.63 4.65 20.48
CA VAL A 74 -27.14 3.42 19.85
C VAL A 74 -28.64 3.54 19.55
N ASP A 75 -29.42 4.04 20.50
CA ASP A 75 -30.86 4.25 20.32
C ASP A 75 -31.15 5.25 19.18
N TYR A 76 -30.41 6.37 19.14
CA TYR A 76 -30.53 7.36 18.07
C TYR A 76 -30.19 6.76 16.70
N LEU A 77 -29.06 6.05 16.59
CA LEU A 77 -28.61 5.47 15.32
C LEU A 77 -29.58 4.39 14.81
N PHE A 78 -30.11 3.55 15.69
CA PHE A 78 -31.15 2.58 15.32
C PHE A 78 -32.42 3.28 14.83
N GLN A 79 -32.95 4.24 15.58
CA GLN A 79 -34.13 4.99 15.16
C GLN A 79 -33.91 5.72 13.82
N ARG A 80 -32.74 6.34 13.62
CA ARG A 80 -32.41 7.11 12.41
C ARG A 80 -32.27 6.21 11.19
N SER A 81 -31.63 5.05 11.36
CA SER A 81 -31.43 4.06 10.29
C SER A 81 -32.72 3.33 9.92
N GLU A 82 -33.57 2.97 10.88
CA GLU A 82 -34.87 2.33 10.59
C GLU A 82 -35.79 3.23 9.76
N ASN A 83 -35.74 4.55 9.99
CA ASN A 83 -36.51 5.53 9.24
C ASN A 83 -35.84 5.99 7.93
N PHE A 84 -34.63 5.50 7.63
CA PHE A 84 -33.83 5.99 6.50
C PHE A 84 -34.55 5.86 5.16
N VAL A 85 -35.12 4.68 4.86
CA VAL A 85 -35.82 4.43 3.60
C VAL A 85 -37.07 5.30 3.45
N ALA A 86 -37.80 5.56 4.55
CA ALA A 86 -38.97 6.43 4.51
C ALA A 86 -38.59 7.89 4.26
N GLU A 87 -37.45 8.35 4.78
CA GLU A 87 -36.97 9.71 4.58
C GLU A 87 -36.29 9.93 3.22
N SER A 88 -35.56 8.93 2.71
CA SER A 88 -34.89 9.04 1.39
C SER A 88 -35.90 9.13 0.24
N VAL A 89 -37.03 8.40 0.32
CA VAL A 89 -38.13 8.47 -0.65
C VAL A 89 -38.85 9.83 -0.64
N VAL A 90 -38.82 10.56 0.48
CA VAL A 90 -39.42 11.91 0.58
C VAL A 90 -38.49 12.99 0.00
N LEU A 91 -37.19 12.72 -0.07
CA LEU A 91 -36.15 13.67 -0.52
C LEU A 91 -35.75 13.49 -2.00
N GLU A 92 -36.23 12.45 -2.69
CA GLU A 92 -36.09 12.30 -4.15
C GLU A 92 -36.93 13.36 -4.90
N GLY A 93 -36.41 14.58 -4.94
CA GLY A 93 -37.04 15.74 -5.56
C GLY A 93 -36.02 16.80 -5.99
N GLY A 94 -34.90 16.40 -6.60
CA GLY A 94 -33.89 17.33 -7.12
C GLY A 94 -32.94 16.65 -8.12
N PRO A 95 -32.70 17.19 -9.34
CA PRO A 95 -31.96 16.48 -10.39
C PRO A 95 -30.43 16.40 -10.24
N ASP A 96 -29.81 17.00 -9.23
CA ASP A 96 -28.36 17.31 -9.23
C ASP A 96 -27.58 16.94 -7.95
N ALA A 97 -28.07 16.01 -7.12
CA ALA A 97 -27.29 15.50 -5.99
C ALA A 97 -26.81 14.07 -6.25
N GLU A 98 -25.52 13.90 -6.59
CA GLU A 98 -24.82 12.61 -6.49
C GLU A 98 -24.69 12.24 -5.00
N VAL A 99 -25.78 11.77 -4.40
CA VAL A 99 -25.78 11.23 -3.04
C VAL A 99 -25.08 9.87 -3.10
N SER A 100 -23.97 9.71 -2.38
CA SER A 100 -23.27 8.43 -2.29
C SER A 100 -24.22 7.35 -1.78
N ASP A 101 -24.31 6.22 -2.47
CA ASP A 101 -25.15 5.07 -2.08
C ASP A 101 -24.47 4.16 -1.03
N HIS A 102 -23.30 4.54 -0.50
CA HIS A 102 -22.49 3.67 0.32
C HIS A 102 -22.91 3.71 1.81
N PRO A 103 -23.25 2.59 2.47
CA PRO A 103 -23.74 2.55 3.85
C PRO A 103 -22.88 3.27 4.89
N TYR A 104 -21.56 3.26 4.71
CA TYR A 104 -20.64 3.96 5.62
C TYR A 104 -20.91 5.46 5.66
N ASP A 105 -21.19 6.08 4.50
CA ASP A 105 -21.33 7.54 4.42
C ASP A 105 -22.57 7.99 5.18
N PHE A 106 -23.72 7.34 4.93
CA PHE A 106 -24.96 7.60 5.68
C PHE A 106 -24.81 7.39 7.19
N ILE A 107 -24.15 6.31 7.59
CA ILE A 107 -24.00 5.99 9.02
C ILE A 107 -22.99 6.94 9.68
N SER A 108 -21.93 7.34 8.98
CA SER A 108 -20.98 8.36 9.45
C SER A 108 -21.70 9.69 9.66
N ASP A 109 -22.56 10.11 8.73
CA ASP A 109 -23.37 11.32 8.88
C ASP A 109 -24.26 11.24 10.12
N PHE A 110 -24.91 10.10 10.37
CA PHE A 110 -25.72 9.91 11.58
C PHE A 110 -24.87 10.01 12.87
N ILE A 111 -23.66 9.46 12.85
CA ILE A 111 -22.73 9.55 13.98
C ILE A 111 -22.32 11.01 14.24
N ASP A 112 -22.06 11.77 13.19
CA ASP A 112 -21.66 13.17 13.27
C ASP A 112 -22.81 14.09 13.69
N ASP A 113 -24.02 13.84 13.21
CA ASP A 113 -25.26 14.50 13.63
C ASP A 113 -25.53 14.26 15.12
N PHE A 114 -25.43 13.00 15.56
CA PHE A 114 -25.56 12.67 16.98
C PHE A 114 -24.52 13.40 17.81
N SER A 115 -23.25 13.33 17.42
CA SER A 115 -22.14 13.97 18.14
C SER A 115 -22.36 15.47 18.25
N SER A 116 -22.80 16.10 17.16
CA SER A 116 -23.13 17.52 17.11
C SER A 116 -24.32 17.88 18.01
N SER A 117 -25.30 17.00 18.16
CA SER A 117 -26.46 17.20 19.05
C SER A 117 -26.10 17.27 20.54
N LYS A 118 -24.94 16.71 20.93
CA LYS A 118 -24.47 16.68 22.34
C LYS A 118 -23.63 17.89 22.74
N ARG A 119 -23.47 18.87 21.85
CA ARG A 119 -22.69 20.09 22.08
C ARG A 119 -23.38 21.07 23.05
N ASN A 120 -22.66 21.47 24.10
CA ASN A 120 -23.06 22.55 25.00
C ASN A 120 -22.73 23.95 24.47
N MET A 121 -23.24 25.01 25.12
CA MET A 121 -23.03 26.41 24.71
C MET A 121 -21.55 26.81 24.51
N PHE A 122 -20.62 26.26 25.31
CA PHE A 122 -19.19 26.52 25.17
C PHE A 122 -18.57 25.74 23.99
N SER A 123 -19.08 24.56 23.62
CA SER A 123 -18.58 23.78 22.48
C SER A 123 -19.06 24.27 21.13
N ARG A 124 -19.94 25.27 21.12
CA ARG A 124 -20.39 26.00 19.93
C ARG A 124 -19.47 27.17 19.55
N VAL A 125 -18.41 27.42 20.30
CA VAL A 125 -17.40 28.43 19.95
C VAL A 125 -16.59 27.92 18.75
N SER A 126 -16.62 28.64 17.63
CA SER A 126 -15.94 28.24 16.38
C SER A 126 -14.44 27.97 16.56
N GLY A 127 -13.77 28.68 17.47
CA GLY A 127 -12.37 28.42 17.80
C GLY A 127 -12.11 27.14 18.61
N TRP A 128 -13.12 26.60 19.30
CA TRP A 128 -13.02 25.29 19.96
C TRP A 128 -13.18 24.14 18.97
N LEU A 129 -14.09 24.29 18.00
CA LEU A 129 -14.38 23.26 17.01
C LEU A 129 -13.18 22.93 16.12
N LEU A 130 -12.31 23.90 15.87
CA LEU A 130 -11.09 23.75 15.08
C LEU A 130 -9.82 23.70 15.96
N SER A 131 -9.96 23.47 17.27
CA SER A 131 -8.83 23.48 18.18
C SER A 131 -8.14 22.11 18.18
N GLU A 132 -6.83 22.09 17.92
CA GLU A 132 -5.96 20.91 18.10
C GLU A 132 -6.17 20.30 19.50
N ARG A 133 -6.34 21.15 20.53
CA ARG A 133 -6.60 20.73 21.90
C ARG A 133 -7.89 19.91 22.08
N ARG A 134 -8.89 20.10 21.21
CA ARG A 134 -10.13 19.30 21.23
C ARG A 134 -9.85 17.92 20.65
N GLU A 135 -9.18 17.85 19.51
CA GLU A 135 -8.81 16.60 18.83
C GLU A 135 -7.93 15.74 19.75
N ASP A 136 -6.90 16.32 20.37
CA ASP A 136 -6.05 15.65 21.35
C ASP A 136 -6.86 15.00 22.49
N ARG A 137 -7.88 15.72 23.02
CA ARG A 137 -8.73 15.17 24.09
C ARG A 137 -9.62 14.03 23.62
N ILE A 138 -10.05 14.06 22.37
CA ILE A 138 -10.85 12.98 21.80
C ILE A 138 -9.96 11.76 21.63
N ASP A 139 -8.76 11.92 21.07
CA ASP A 139 -7.82 10.83 20.85
C ASP A 139 -7.35 10.21 22.18
N ASP A 140 -6.98 11.04 23.16
CA ASP A 140 -6.65 10.60 24.53
C ASP A 140 -7.80 9.77 25.14
N PHE A 141 -9.05 10.23 24.96
CA PHE A 141 -10.21 9.56 25.52
C PHE A 141 -10.57 8.27 24.76
N VAL A 142 -10.43 8.25 23.42
CA VAL A 142 -10.56 7.03 22.62
C VAL A 142 -9.56 5.99 23.09
N GLN A 143 -8.28 6.38 23.28
CA GLN A 143 -7.25 5.48 23.78
C GLN A 143 -7.58 4.96 25.18
N GLU A 144 -8.04 5.83 26.09
CA GLU A 144 -8.52 5.41 27.42
C GLU A 144 -9.64 4.37 27.32
N MET A 145 -10.63 4.60 26.45
CA MET A 145 -11.76 3.70 26.25
C MET A 145 -11.33 2.34 25.67
N GLU A 146 -10.33 2.31 24.78
CA GLU A 146 -9.78 1.09 24.21
C GLU A 146 -8.98 0.29 25.24
N LEU A 147 -8.09 0.94 25.98
CA LEU A 147 -7.28 0.30 27.03
C LEU A 147 -8.15 -0.30 28.13
N ASN A 148 -9.24 0.37 28.49
CA ASN A 148 -10.19 -0.09 29.50
C ASN A 148 -11.24 -1.06 28.96
N GLY A 149 -11.26 -1.33 27.64
CA GLY A 149 -12.25 -2.20 27.01
C GLY A 149 -13.69 -1.70 27.15
N PHE A 150 -13.90 -0.38 27.25
CA PHE A 150 -15.20 0.24 27.53
C PHE A 150 -16.29 -0.17 26.52
N TRP A 151 -15.92 -0.22 25.24
CA TRP A 151 -16.79 -0.67 24.15
C TRP A 151 -16.01 -1.56 23.17
N LEU A 152 -15.92 -2.84 23.53
CA LEU A 152 -15.24 -3.87 22.75
C LEU A 152 -15.70 -3.90 21.30
N ILE A 153 -14.76 -4.16 20.38
CA ILE A 153 -15.02 -4.15 18.93
C ILE A 153 -16.17 -5.06 18.52
N GLY A 154 -16.27 -6.29 19.06
CA GLY A 154 -17.37 -7.19 18.73
C GLY A 154 -18.76 -6.67 19.12
N ARG A 155 -18.86 -5.82 20.16
CA ARG A 155 -20.13 -5.14 20.50
C ARG A 155 -20.43 -3.99 19.54
N ARG A 156 -19.39 -3.31 19.04
CA ARG A 156 -19.52 -2.27 18.01
C ARG A 156 -19.93 -2.87 16.67
N GLU A 157 -19.35 -4.02 16.30
CA GLU A 157 -19.73 -4.78 15.10
C GLU A 157 -21.18 -5.22 15.12
N ALA A 158 -21.72 -5.65 16.28
CA ALA A 158 -23.14 -6.00 16.39
C ALA A 158 -24.07 -4.80 16.11
N VAL A 159 -23.73 -3.60 16.60
CA VAL A 159 -24.46 -2.38 16.29
C VAL A 159 -24.33 -2.04 14.81
N ALA A 160 -23.10 -2.07 14.27
CA ALA A 160 -22.82 -1.78 12.87
C ALA A 160 -23.57 -2.72 11.91
N GLN A 161 -23.68 -4.01 12.21
CA GLN A 161 -24.44 -4.97 11.41
C GLN A 161 -25.92 -4.57 11.27
N THR A 162 -26.56 -4.16 12.37
CA THR A 162 -27.95 -3.70 12.34
C THR A 162 -28.07 -2.42 11.52
N LEU A 163 -27.16 -1.45 11.71
CA LEU A 163 -27.20 -0.19 10.97
C LEU A 163 -27.05 -0.42 9.46
N VAL A 164 -26.12 -1.27 9.03
CA VAL A 164 -25.92 -1.58 7.60
C VAL A 164 -27.16 -2.20 6.99
N LYS A 165 -27.80 -3.18 7.65
CA LYS A 165 -29.05 -3.80 7.16
C LYS A 165 -30.18 -2.80 7.00
N ASN A 166 -30.25 -1.80 7.87
CA ASN A 166 -31.29 -0.76 7.81
C ASN A 166 -31.08 0.23 6.65
N VAL A 167 -29.83 0.56 6.32
CA VAL A 167 -29.53 1.59 5.29
C VAL A 167 -29.21 1.01 3.90
N ASP A 168 -28.78 -0.24 3.78
CA ASP A 168 -28.42 -0.88 2.51
C ASP A 168 -29.65 -1.42 1.77
N PHE A 169 -30.59 -0.56 1.40
CA PHE A 169 -31.85 -0.97 0.73
C PHE A 169 -31.64 -1.61 -0.65
N LYS A 170 -30.46 -1.43 -1.27
CA LYS A 170 -30.07 -2.08 -2.53
C LYS A 170 -29.45 -3.46 -2.33
N ASN A 171 -29.26 -3.90 -1.09
CA ASN A 171 -28.68 -5.20 -0.71
C ASN A 171 -27.29 -5.44 -1.35
N THR A 172 -26.50 -4.38 -1.44
CA THR A 172 -25.16 -4.38 -2.04
C THR A 172 -24.08 -4.80 -1.05
N PHE A 173 -24.35 -4.65 0.24
CA PHE A 173 -23.46 -4.95 1.36
C PHE A 173 -24.05 -5.96 2.35
N HIS A 174 -25.25 -6.48 2.14
CA HIS A 174 -25.80 -7.58 2.92
C HIS A 174 -26.67 -8.53 2.10
N CYS A 175 -26.88 -9.74 2.63
CA CYS A 175 -27.73 -10.73 1.99
C CYS A 175 -29.19 -10.54 2.39
N ASP A 176 -30.11 -10.47 1.42
CA ASP A 176 -31.56 -10.36 1.63
C ASP A 176 -32.33 -11.67 1.46
N MET A 177 -31.62 -12.76 1.17
CA MET A 177 -32.22 -14.04 0.78
C MET A 177 -33.05 -14.65 1.91
N LYS A 178 -34.21 -15.19 1.54
CA LYS A 178 -35.18 -15.83 2.44
C LYS A 178 -35.42 -17.28 2.04
N PHE A 179 -35.56 -18.15 3.02
CA PHE A 179 -35.64 -19.60 2.86
C PHE A 179 -36.84 -20.17 3.61
N LYS A 180 -37.39 -21.28 3.11
CA LYS A 180 -38.58 -21.92 3.70
C LYS A 180 -38.22 -22.90 4.82
N SER A 181 -36.96 -23.31 4.88
CA SER A 181 -36.46 -24.23 5.91
C SER A 181 -35.05 -23.87 6.40
N PRO A 182 -34.68 -24.29 7.62
CA PRO A 182 -33.31 -24.13 8.12
C PRO A 182 -32.26 -24.86 7.29
N VAL A 183 -32.65 -25.97 6.63
CA VAL A 183 -31.75 -26.77 5.80
C VAL A 183 -31.33 -26.01 4.54
N GLU A 184 -32.30 -25.34 3.88
CA GLU A 184 -32.02 -24.48 2.73
C GLU A 184 -31.12 -23.30 3.12
N LEU A 185 -31.37 -22.67 4.28
CA LEU A 185 -30.53 -21.59 4.80
C LEU A 185 -29.09 -22.07 5.08
N ALA A 186 -28.93 -23.25 5.69
CA ALA A 186 -27.60 -23.81 5.95
C ALA A 186 -26.83 -24.12 4.67
N GLN A 187 -27.50 -24.60 3.62
CA GLN A 187 -26.88 -24.81 2.30
C GLN A 187 -26.45 -23.48 1.65
N HIS A 188 -27.21 -22.40 1.87
CA HIS A 188 -26.85 -21.08 1.41
C HIS A 188 -25.59 -20.54 2.10
N PHE A 189 -25.38 -20.78 3.40
CA PHE A 189 -24.23 -20.21 4.13
C PHE A 189 -22.88 -20.50 3.49
N CYS A 190 -22.68 -21.70 2.94
CA CYS A 190 -21.44 -22.06 2.25
C CYS A 190 -21.23 -21.31 0.92
N ASN A 191 -22.31 -20.81 0.31
CA ASN A 191 -22.31 -20.19 -1.01
C ASN A 191 -22.50 -18.66 -0.95
N CYS A 192 -22.94 -18.12 0.18
CA CYS A 192 -23.17 -16.69 0.34
C CYS A 192 -21.87 -15.90 0.11
N THR A 193 -21.94 -14.84 -0.69
CA THR A 193 -20.81 -13.95 -0.98
C THR A 193 -20.41 -13.11 0.24
N PHE A 194 -21.34 -12.87 1.17
CA PHE A 194 -21.10 -12.14 2.42
C PHE A 194 -20.64 -13.04 3.58
N ARG A 195 -20.52 -14.37 3.36
CA ARG A 195 -19.99 -15.26 4.41
C ARG A 195 -18.56 -14.83 4.77
N ILE A 196 -18.24 -14.92 6.05
CA ILE A 196 -16.93 -14.55 6.56
C ILE A 196 -15.91 -15.63 6.17
N MET A 197 -14.80 -15.20 5.58
CA MET A 197 -13.63 -16.00 5.24
C MET A 197 -12.42 -15.47 6.02
N ASN A 198 -11.56 -16.38 6.45
CA ASN A 198 -10.26 -16.03 7.01
C ASN A 198 -9.20 -16.14 5.91
N CYS A 199 -8.17 -15.30 5.94
CA CYS A 199 -7.02 -15.48 5.06
C CYS A 199 -6.34 -16.83 5.33
N MET A 200 -5.93 -17.52 4.27
CA MET A 200 -5.18 -18.78 4.37
C MET A 200 -3.65 -18.58 4.35
N ASN A 201 -3.17 -17.36 4.11
CA ASN A 201 -1.73 -17.06 4.14
C ASN A 201 -1.23 -17.07 5.58
N GLU A 202 -0.13 -17.78 5.82
CA GLU A 202 0.48 -17.89 7.14
C GLU A 202 0.83 -16.50 7.72
N GLY A 203 0.36 -16.23 8.95
CA GLY A 203 0.56 -14.97 9.65
C GLY A 203 -0.48 -13.88 9.34
N CYS A 204 -1.38 -14.09 8.37
CA CYS A 204 -2.46 -13.16 8.10
C CYS A 204 -3.72 -13.51 8.92
N ASN A 205 -4.13 -12.63 9.83
CA ASN A 205 -5.34 -12.79 10.65
C ASN A 205 -6.57 -12.05 10.09
N SER A 206 -6.51 -11.59 8.84
CA SER A 206 -7.59 -10.83 8.23
C SER A 206 -8.84 -11.68 8.03
N ARG A 207 -10.00 -11.07 8.28
CA ARG A 207 -11.34 -11.63 8.06
C ARG A 207 -12.05 -10.75 7.06
N PHE A 208 -12.67 -11.33 6.05
CA PHE A 208 -13.32 -10.60 4.96
C PHE A 208 -14.47 -11.43 4.37
N SER A 209 -15.39 -10.77 3.67
CA SER A 209 -16.48 -11.43 2.95
C SER A 209 -15.92 -12.28 1.81
N ALA A 210 -16.51 -13.43 1.50
CA ALA A 210 -16.07 -14.27 0.38
C ALA A 210 -15.99 -13.52 -0.96
N GLY A 211 -16.89 -12.55 -1.21
CA GLY A 211 -16.86 -11.69 -2.40
C GLY A 211 -15.63 -10.79 -2.49
N GLN A 212 -14.95 -10.51 -1.38
CA GLN A 212 -13.75 -9.68 -1.30
C GLN A 212 -12.44 -10.49 -1.36
N MET A 213 -12.53 -11.80 -1.59
CA MET A 213 -11.36 -12.68 -1.56
C MET A 213 -10.30 -12.28 -2.59
N ASP A 214 -10.69 -11.92 -3.81
CA ASP A 214 -9.76 -11.51 -4.86
C ASP A 214 -9.09 -10.18 -4.55
N TYR A 215 -9.85 -9.21 -4.03
CA TYR A 215 -9.31 -7.94 -3.56
C TYR A 215 -8.29 -8.16 -2.44
N HIS A 216 -8.64 -8.91 -1.39
CA HIS A 216 -7.71 -9.24 -0.31
C HIS A 216 -6.46 -9.96 -0.85
N ASN A 217 -6.62 -10.94 -1.73
CA ASN A 217 -5.51 -11.65 -2.36
C ASN A 217 -4.57 -10.73 -3.15
N SER A 218 -5.06 -9.62 -3.68
CA SER A 218 -4.25 -8.62 -4.40
C SER A 218 -3.41 -7.76 -3.46
N ILE A 219 -3.89 -7.50 -2.24
CA ILE A 219 -3.22 -6.60 -1.27
C ILE A 219 -2.58 -7.32 -0.07
N CYS A 220 -2.82 -8.62 0.10
CA CYS A 220 -2.40 -9.34 1.31
C CYS A 220 -0.88 -9.24 1.53
N PRO A 221 -0.42 -8.67 2.67
CA PRO A 221 1.00 -8.46 2.93
C PRO A 221 1.78 -9.76 3.20
N PHE A 222 1.09 -10.82 3.61
CA PHE A 222 1.67 -12.14 3.90
C PHE A 222 1.68 -13.08 2.69
N LYS A 223 1.07 -12.66 1.57
CA LYS A 223 1.07 -13.47 0.35
C LYS A 223 2.50 -13.62 -0.15
N ILE A 224 2.92 -14.86 -0.36
CA ILE A 224 4.22 -15.20 -0.93
C ILE A 224 4.14 -15.04 -2.44
N LEU A 225 5.08 -14.27 -2.99
CA LEU A 225 5.16 -13.92 -4.41
C LEU A 225 6.58 -14.16 -4.93
N PRO A 226 6.75 -14.49 -6.22
CA PRO A 226 8.08 -14.51 -6.82
C PRO A 226 8.73 -13.12 -6.72
N CYS A 227 10.05 -13.08 -6.55
CA CYS A 227 10.79 -11.83 -6.46
C CYS A 227 10.57 -10.92 -7.68
N ASP A 228 10.34 -9.62 -7.44
CA ASP A 228 10.13 -8.62 -8.51
C ASP A 228 11.37 -8.45 -9.39
N GLN A 229 12.56 -8.69 -8.83
CA GLN A 229 13.83 -8.71 -9.58
C GLN A 229 14.11 -10.07 -10.24
N LYS A 230 13.14 -11.00 -10.22
CA LYS A 230 13.20 -12.32 -10.86
C LYS A 230 14.38 -13.18 -10.41
N CYS A 231 14.79 -13.07 -9.16
CA CYS A 231 15.65 -14.09 -8.55
C CYS A 231 14.87 -15.39 -8.30
N SER A 232 15.54 -16.43 -7.80
CA SER A 232 14.94 -17.73 -7.50
C SER A 232 13.97 -17.74 -6.32
N ASP A 233 13.96 -16.67 -5.52
CA ASP A 233 13.28 -16.68 -4.22
C ASP A 233 11.82 -16.25 -4.35
N SER A 234 10.99 -16.80 -3.47
CA SER A 234 9.61 -16.36 -3.26
C SER A 234 9.51 -15.68 -1.90
N ILE A 235 9.07 -14.43 -1.89
CA ILE A 235 9.13 -13.52 -0.75
C ILE A 235 7.72 -13.10 -0.37
N MET A 236 7.45 -12.93 0.94
CA MET A 236 6.21 -12.29 1.38
C MET A 236 6.13 -10.87 0.83
N ARG A 237 4.96 -10.45 0.34
CA ARG A 237 4.76 -9.12 -0.23
C ARG A 237 5.35 -8.00 0.62
N ARG A 238 5.12 -8.02 1.93
CA ARG A 238 5.64 -7.00 2.88
C ARG A 238 7.17 -6.94 2.96
N ASP A 239 7.84 -8.04 2.65
CA ASP A 239 9.29 -8.19 2.77
C ASP A 239 10.00 -8.01 1.41
N MET A 240 9.24 -7.87 0.32
CA MET A 240 9.74 -7.80 -1.06
C MET A 240 10.71 -6.63 -1.26
N ASP A 241 10.30 -5.43 -0.87
CA ASP A 241 11.14 -4.22 -0.99
C ASP A 241 12.47 -4.41 -0.24
N ARG A 242 12.40 -4.89 1.00
CA ARG A 242 13.60 -5.13 1.83
C ARG A 242 14.50 -6.17 1.16
N HIS A 243 13.96 -7.27 0.65
CA HIS A 243 14.73 -8.28 -0.08
C HIS A 243 15.46 -7.65 -1.27
N CYS A 244 14.72 -6.99 -2.16
CA CYS A 244 15.21 -6.35 -3.39
C CYS A 244 16.34 -5.33 -3.15
N ILE A 245 16.32 -4.61 -2.01
CA ILE A 245 17.34 -3.60 -1.69
C ILE A 245 18.49 -4.11 -0.81
N THR A 246 18.39 -5.27 -0.17
CA THR A 246 19.42 -5.72 0.78
C THR A 246 20.15 -6.98 0.31
N VAL A 247 19.42 -8.07 0.14
CA VAL A 247 19.97 -9.43 0.02
C VAL A 247 19.71 -10.07 -1.33
N CYS A 248 18.87 -9.46 -2.18
CA CYS A 248 18.57 -10.02 -3.49
C CYS A 248 19.85 -10.16 -4.35
N PRO A 249 20.13 -11.34 -4.92
CA PRO A 249 21.28 -11.51 -5.80
C PRO A 249 21.17 -10.69 -7.09
N MET A 250 19.96 -10.35 -7.50
CA MET A 250 19.69 -9.54 -8.70
C MET A 250 19.75 -8.03 -8.41
N LYS A 251 19.97 -7.64 -7.15
CA LYS A 251 20.10 -6.23 -6.77
C LYS A 251 21.24 -5.59 -7.55
N LEU A 252 20.96 -4.44 -8.15
CA LEU A 252 21.98 -3.63 -8.81
C LEU A 252 22.99 -3.09 -7.80
N ALA A 253 24.26 -3.35 -8.06
CA ALA A 253 25.38 -2.92 -7.25
C ALA A 253 26.46 -2.28 -8.13
N LYS A 254 27.14 -1.28 -7.56
CA LYS A 254 28.25 -0.59 -8.21
C LYS A 254 29.48 -1.48 -8.18
N CYS A 255 30.22 -1.54 -9.29
CA CYS A 255 31.49 -2.26 -9.34
C CYS A 255 32.45 -1.78 -8.22
N PRO A 256 33.16 -2.68 -7.51
CA PRO A 256 34.16 -2.28 -6.50
C PRO A 256 35.26 -1.34 -7.03
N PHE A 257 35.51 -1.34 -8.34
CA PHE A 257 36.47 -0.47 -9.02
C PHE A 257 35.92 0.92 -9.37
N ARG A 258 34.74 1.29 -8.89
CA ARG A 258 34.14 2.61 -9.16
C ARG A 258 34.98 3.78 -8.71
N GLN A 259 35.65 3.67 -7.57
CA GLN A 259 36.51 4.72 -7.05
C GLN A 259 37.73 5.01 -7.94
N VAL A 260 38.11 4.08 -8.82
CA VAL A 260 39.26 4.24 -9.74
C VAL A 260 38.85 4.49 -11.19
N GLY A 261 37.57 4.36 -11.54
CA GLY A 261 37.05 4.74 -12.85
C GLY A 261 35.96 3.86 -13.44
N CYS A 262 35.71 2.66 -12.88
CA CYS A 262 34.69 1.76 -13.44
C CYS A 262 33.26 2.25 -13.11
N GLN A 263 32.49 2.64 -14.13
CA GLN A 263 31.13 3.18 -13.91
C GLN A 263 30.02 2.12 -13.94
N SER A 264 30.37 0.85 -14.12
CA SER A 264 29.40 -0.25 -14.25
C SER A 264 28.54 -0.43 -13.00
N THR A 265 27.24 -0.56 -13.24
CA THR A 265 26.23 -0.94 -12.25
C THR A 265 25.54 -2.20 -12.78
N ILE A 266 25.68 -3.31 -12.06
CA ILE A 266 25.35 -4.66 -12.52
C ILE A 266 24.69 -5.46 -11.40
N PRO A 267 23.95 -6.54 -11.70
CA PRO A 267 23.42 -7.45 -10.69
C PRO A 267 24.53 -7.93 -9.75
N GLN A 268 24.22 -8.03 -8.46
CA GLN A 268 25.18 -8.44 -7.44
C GLN A 268 25.78 -9.83 -7.72
N SER A 269 24.98 -10.74 -8.28
CA SER A 269 25.41 -12.07 -8.74
C SER A 269 26.45 -12.02 -9.87
N GLU A 270 26.45 -10.99 -10.71
CA GLU A 270 27.31 -10.87 -11.91
C GLU A 270 28.62 -10.10 -11.64
N ILE A 271 28.79 -9.53 -10.44
CA ILE A 271 29.98 -8.71 -10.11
C ILE A 271 31.27 -9.49 -10.34
N ASP A 272 31.32 -10.74 -9.91
CA ASP A 272 32.53 -11.54 -10.06
C ASP A 272 32.84 -11.83 -11.53
N GLN A 273 31.83 -12.11 -12.35
CA GLN A 273 32.01 -12.29 -13.80
C GLN A 273 32.52 -11.01 -14.47
N HIS A 274 31.88 -9.86 -14.21
CA HIS A 274 32.33 -8.57 -14.72
C HIS A 274 33.77 -8.25 -14.32
N ARG A 275 34.17 -8.57 -13.08
CA ARG A 275 35.56 -8.34 -12.63
C ARG A 275 36.57 -9.13 -13.45
N LEU A 276 36.22 -10.34 -13.88
CA LEU A 276 37.07 -11.20 -14.70
C LEU A 276 37.16 -10.70 -16.14
N GLU A 277 36.01 -10.42 -16.77
CA GLU A 277 35.93 -9.98 -18.16
C GLU A 277 36.58 -8.62 -18.38
N TYR A 278 36.51 -7.73 -17.38
CA TYR A 278 37.04 -6.36 -17.47
C TYR A 278 38.33 -6.16 -16.67
N LEU A 279 39.06 -7.24 -16.32
CA LEU A 279 40.30 -7.16 -15.54
C LEU A 279 41.33 -6.21 -16.17
N HIS A 280 41.52 -6.27 -17.49
CA HIS A 280 42.43 -5.40 -18.22
C HIS A 280 42.07 -3.92 -18.03
N SER A 281 40.78 -3.58 -18.13
CA SER A 281 40.29 -2.20 -17.90
C SER A 281 40.49 -1.78 -16.44
N HIS A 282 40.23 -2.68 -15.48
CA HIS A 282 40.47 -2.42 -14.06
C HIS A 282 41.96 -2.14 -13.77
N LEU A 283 42.88 -2.85 -14.42
CA LEU A 283 44.33 -2.59 -14.31
C LEU A 283 44.70 -1.20 -14.87
N LEU A 284 44.15 -0.80 -16.02
CA LEU A 284 44.37 0.53 -16.59
C LEU A 284 43.94 1.65 -15.63
N TYR A 285 42.76 1.51 -15.01
CA TYR A 285 42.26 2.47 -14.02
C TYR A 285 43.18 2.60 -12.79
N ILE A 286 43.84 1.51 -12.38
CA ILE A 286 44.81 1.53 -11.29
C ILE A 286 46.13 2.19 -11.72
N LEU A 287 46.61 1.91 -12.92
CA LEU A 287 47.90 2.41 -13.41
C LEU A 287 47.87 3.90 -13.78
N GLN A 288 46.74 4.41 -14.28
CA GLN A 288 46.60 5.81 -14.69
C GLN A 288 47.01 6.83 -13.60
N PRO A 289 46.55 6.73 -12.33
CA PRO A 289 47.01 7.65 -11.27
C PRO A 289 48.45 7.41 -10.82
N ILE A 290 49.01 6.21 -11.02
CA ILE A 290 50.40 5.87 -10.68
C ILE A 290 51.37 6.47 -11.71
N HIS A 291 51.04 6.34 -13.00
CA HIS A 291 51.88 6.73 -14.13
C HIS A 291 51.31 7.95 -14.87
N LYS A 292 51.12 9.07 -14.16
CA LYS A 292 50.44 10.29 -14.69
C LYS A 292 51.02 10.88 -15.98
N LYS A 293 52.29 10.56 -16.30
CA LYS A 293 53.01 11.08 -17.47
C LYS A 293 52.97 10.13 -18.67
N ALA A 294 52.48 8.91 -18.50
CA ALA A 294 52.42 7.91 -19.55
C ALA A 294 51.19 8.12 -20.45
N SER A 295 51.34 7.84 -21.75
CA SER A 295 50.20 7.82 -22.67
C SER A 295 49.30 6.60 -22.41
N LYS A 296 48.06 6.61 -22.91
CA LYS A 296 47.15 5.48 -22.77
C LYS A 296 47.74 4.21 -23.41
N GLU A 297 48.43 4.36 -24.53
CA GLU A 297 49.10 3.28 -25.25
C GLU A 297 50.25 2.68 -24.44
N ASP A 298 51.04 3.51 -23.76
CA ASP A 298 52.11 3.05 -22.86
C ASP A 298 51.53 2.26 -21.67
N LEU A 299 50.39 2.71 -21.12
CA LEU A 299 49.68 2.01 -20.04
C LEU A 299 49.13 0.65 -20.52
N ILE A 300 48.58 0.56 -21.74
CA ILE A 300 48.09 -0.71 -22.30
C ILE A 300 49.23 -1.72 -22.42
N LYS A 301 50.37 -1.32 -22.98
CA LYS A 301 51.56 -2.17 -23.05
C LYS A 301 52.01 -2.62 -21.66
N ARG A 302 51.93 -1.72 -20.67
CA ARG A 302 52.27 -2.03 -19.28
C ARG A 302 51.33 -3.07 -18.68
N VAL A 303 50.02 -2.98 -18.93
CA VAL A 303 49.05 -4.00 -18.50
C VAL A 303 49.38 -5.36 -19.10
N GLU A 304 49.67 -5.44 -20.39
CA GLU A 304 50.04 -6.71 -21.03
C GLU A 304 51.32 -7.34 -20.42
N GLN A 305 52.29 -6.51 -20.04
CA GLN A 305 53.50 -6.97 -19.33
C GLN A 305 53.16 -7.53 -17.94
N LEU A 306 52.27 -6.87 -17.19
CA LEU A 306 51.81 -7.33 -15.88
C LEU A 306 51.04 -8.64 -15.99
N GLU A 307 50.17 -8.78 -16.99
CA GLU A 307 49.42 -10.01 -17.25
C GLU A 307 50.35 -11.18 -17.61
N LYS A 308 51.39 -10.95 -18.41
CA LYS A 308 52.41 -11.96 -18.78
C LYS A 308 53.31 -12.38 -17.61
N LEU A 309 53.69 -11.43 -16.75
CA LEU A 309 54.57 -11.71 -15.60
C LEU A 309 53.84 -12.22 -14.37
N SER A 310 52.53 -12.00 -14.28
CA SER A 310 51.73 -12.47 -13.16
C SER A 310 51.67 -13.99 -13.16
N SER A 311 51.77 -14.59 -11.98
CA SER A 311 51.38 -15.98 -11.80
C SER A 311 49.88 -16.16 -12.12
N PRO A 312 49.46 -17.33 -12.66
CA PRO A 312 48.06 -17.60 -12.95
C PRO A 312 47.17 -17.33 -11.74
N GLY A 313 46.05 -16.63 -11.94
CA GLY A 313 45.05 -16.38 -10.89
C GLY A 313 45.39 -15.26 -9.89
N ARG A 314 46.62 -14.75 -9.81
CA ARG A 314 46.99 -13.71 -8.83
C ARG A 314 46.19 -12.42 -9.02
N LEU A 315 46.19 -11.84 -10.22
CA LEU A 315 45.45 -10.60 -10.52
C LEU A 315 43.93 -10.81 -10.45
N VAL A 316 43.46 -11.98 -10.88
CA VAL A 316 42.04 -12.39 -10.86
C VAL A 316 41.48 -12.46 -9.43
N SER A 317 42.29 -12.92 -8.47
CA SER A 317 41.88 -13.06 -7.06
C SER A 317 41.58 -11.72 -6.38
N ALA A 318 42.10 -10.60 -6.90
CA ALA A 318 41.95 -9.29 -6.30
C ALA A 318 40.53 -8.73 -6.48
N ARG A 319 39.80 -8.56 -5.37
CA ARG A 319 38.37 -8.18 -5.38
C ARG A 319 38.07 -6.70 -5.42
N ASP A 320 39.07 -5.88 -5.14
CA ASP A 320 38.93 -4.45 -5.00
C ASP A 320 40.21 -3.72 -5.44
N PRO A 321 40.14 -2.40 -5.65
CA PRO A 321 41.29 -1.60 -6.07
C PRO A 321 42.53 -1.73 -5.17
N ARG A 322 42.37 -1.86 -3.85
CA ARG A 322 43.51 -1.94 -2.92
C ARG A 322 44.20 -3.29 -3.08
N SER A 323 43.42 -4.37 -3.11
CA SER A 323 43.93 -5.72 -3.36
C SER A 323 44.62 -5.82 -4.71
N LEU A 324 44.06 -5.19 -5.76
CA LEU A 324 44.67 -5.22 -7.10
C LEU A 324 45.96 -4.39 -7.14
N THR A 325 45.98 -3.22 -6.51
CA THR A 325 47.18 -2.39 -6.36
C THR A 325 48.29 -3.14 -5.63
N PHE A 326 47.95 -3.85 -4.55
CA PHE A 326 48.91 -4.69 -3.83
C PHE A 326 49.44 -5.84 -4.70
N ALA A 327 48.57 -6.48 -5.47
CA ALA A 327 48.94 -7.59 -6.35
C ALA A 327 49.92 -7.16 -7.46
N ILE A 328 49.80 -5.94 -7.98
CA ILE A 328 50.71 -5.43 -9.02
C ILE A 328 52.00 -4.82 -8.47
N LYS A 329 52.08 -4.47 -7.18
CA LYS A 329 53.21 -3.73 -6.60
C LYS A 329 54.56 -4.40 -6.83
N ASP A 330 54.67 -5.70 -6.55
CA ASP A 330 55.93 -6.45 -6.76
C ASP A 330 56.25 -6.64 -8.24
N LEU A 331 55.22 -6.70 -9.09
CA LEU A 331 55.37 -6.84 -10.54
C LEU A 331 55.88 -5.53 -11.16
N GLU A 332 55.32 -4.39 -10.73
CA GLU A 332 55.80 -3.05 -11.08
C GLU A 332 57.25 -2.84 -10.66
N ALA A 333 57.63 -3.28 -9.45
CA ALA A 333 59.00 -3.20 -8.96
C ALA A 333 59.99 -4.02 -9.83
N LYS A 334 59.58 -5.21 -10.29
CA LYS A 334 60.38 -6.05 -11.19
C LYS A 334 60.52 -5.47 -12.60
N LEU A 335 59.47 -4.82 -13.10
CA LEU A 335 59.46 -4.26 -14.44
C LEU A 335 60.16 -2.90 -14.55
N GLY A 336 60.39 -2.19 -13.43
CA GLY A 336 61.05 -0.88 -13.44
C GLY A 336 60.18 0.26 -14.02
N PRO A 337 60.78 1.44 -14.29
CA PRO A 337 60.08 2.61 -14.80
C PRO A 337 59.37 2.34 -16.13
N ILE A 338 58.21 2.97 -16.35
CA ILE A 338 57.49 2.84 -17.62
C ILE A 338 58.27 3.52 -18.75
N GLU A 339 58.41 2.83 -19.88
CA GLU A 339 58.96 3.41 -21.10
C GLU A 339 57.93 4.38 -21.69
N ILE A 340 58.19 5.68 -21.55
CA ILE A 340 57.29 6.73 -22.07
C ILE A 340 57.66 6.99 -23.52
N SER A 341 56.73 6.71 -24.43
CA SER A 341 56.89 7.05 -25.84
C SER A 341 56.74 8.57 -26.01
N LEU A 342 57.85 9.32 -26.02
CA LEU A 342 57.83 10.76 -26.32
C LEU A 342 57.42 10.95 -27.80
N LYS A 343 56.19 11.41 -28.05
CA LYS A 343 55.85 11.96 -29.37
C LYS A 343 56.67 13.24 -29.58
N PRO A 344 57.39 13.40 -30.72
CA PRO A 344 58.08 14.64 -31.04
C PRO A 344 57.07 15.80 -31.07
N LYS A 345 57.40 16.92 -30.43
CA LYS A 345 56.69 18.20 -30.64
C LYS A 345 57.01 18.68 -32.05
N GLU A 346 56.02 18.69 -32.94
CA GLU A 346 56.15 19.42 -34.20
C GLU A 346 56.23 20.93 -33.92
N ALA A 347 57.20 21.57 -34.56
CA ALA A 347 57.60 22.95 -34.36
C ALA A 347 56.62 23.94 -35.02
N GLU A 348 56.42 25.07 -34.36
CA GLU A 348 55.82 26.27 -34.95
C GLU A 348 56.82 26.96 -35.89
N GLU A 349 56.43 27.13 -37.16
CA GLU A 349 56.80 28.18 -38.13
C GLU A 349 55.62 28.22 -39.13
N GLY A 350 54.99 29.31 -39.58
CA GLY A 350 55.19 30.76 -39.51
C GLY A 350 54.68 31.36 -40.83
N GLY A 351 53.75 32.34 -40.77
CA GLY A 351 53.34 33.24 -41.88
C GLY A 351 52.12 32.77 -42.72
N GLU A 352 51.10 33.57 -43.06
CA GLU A 352 51.07 35.00 -43.39
C GLU A 352 49.74 35.72 -43.01
N LEU A 353 49.85 37.02 -42.72
CA LEU A 353 48.78 38.03 -42.67
C LEU A 353 48.14 38.20 -44.07
N ASN A 354 46.89 38.67 -44.29
CA ASN A 354 46.29 39.91 -43.82
C ASN A 354 44.87 40.10 -44.40
N LYS A 355 43.98 40.74 -43.62
CA LYS A 355 42.88 41.70 -43.97
C LYS A 355 41.56 41.42 -43.26
N ARG A 356 41.22 42.34 -42.35
CA ARG A 356 39.88 42.68 -41.84
C ARG A 356 39.18 43.63 -42.86
N PRO A 357 37.83 43.80 -42.87
CA PRO A 357 37.05 44.22 -41.70
C PRO A 357 35.67 43.56 -41.51
N GLU A 358 35.08 43.97 -40.39
CA GLU A 358 33.90 43.52 -39.65
C GLU A 358 32.58 43.49 -40.44
N GLU A 359 31.67 42.57 -40.08
CA GLU A 359 30.25 42.89 -39.86
C GLU A 359 29.52 41.81 -39.04
N ASN A 360 28.60 42.29 -38.19
CA ASN A 360 27.71 41.55 -37.30
C ASN A 360 26.67 40.70 -38.05
N ALA A 361 26.32 39.54 -37.48
CA ALA A 361 24.95 39.13 -37.14
C ALA A 361 24.90 37.62 -36.86
N GLY A 362 24.27 37.23 -35.76
CA GLY A 362 24.14 35.83 -35.36
C GLY A 362 23.06 35.06 -36.13
N LEU A 363 23.25 33.75 -36.27
CA LEU A 363 22.28 32.69 -35.92
C LEU A 363 22.89 31.31 -36.22
N SER A 364 22.83 30.42 -35.22
CA SER A 364 22.73 28.94 -35.26
C SER A 364 23.61 28.09 -36.20
N PRO A 365 24.06 26.90 -35.74
CA PRO A 365 24.20 25.73 -36.61
C PRO A 365 23.20 24.63 -36.26
N LYS A 366 22.58 24.09 -37.32
CA LYS A 366 21.82 22.85 -37.35
C LYS A 366 22.77 21.65 -37.49
N LYS A 367 22.39 20.58 -36.80
CA LYS A 367 22.42 19.14 -37.14
C LYS A 367 23.74 18.47 -37.52
N GLU A 368 24.10 17.47 -36.71
CA GLU A 368 24.50 16.14 -37.21
C GLU A 368 23.75 15.05 -36.42
N GLU A 369 23.43 13.99 -37.16
CA GLU A 369 22.42 12.95 -36.93
C GLU A 369 22.79 11.93 -35.84
N TYR A 370 21.78 11.53 -35.06
CA TYR A 370 21.82 10.39 -34.15
C TYR A 370 20.97 9.26 -34.75
N ILE A 371 21.54 8.06 -34.84
CA ILE A 371 20.87 6.85 -35.30
C ILE A 371 20.33 6.11 -34.07
N GLU A 372 19.00 5.92 -33.99
CA GLU A 372 18.32 5.13 -32.95
C GLU A 372 18.37 3.61 -33.23
N PRO A 373 18.41 2.76 -32.18
CA PRO A 373 17.91 1.39 -32.22
C PRO A 373 16.51 1.26 -31.56
N PRO A 374 15.79 0.15 -31.79
CA PRO A 374 14.35 0.21 -32.07
C PRO A 374 13.42 0.05 -30.87
N ASN A 375 12.25 0.66 -31.07
CA ASN A 375 11.06 0.75 -30.22
C ASN A 375 10.50 -0.60 -29.77
N GLY A 376 10.45 -0.82 -28.45
CA GLY A 376 9.60 -1.81 -27.78
C GLY A 376 8.57 -1.08 -26.93
N LYS A 377 7.28 -1.36 -27.18
CA LYS A 377 6.11 -0.64 -26.68
C LYS A 377 6.04 -0.59 -25.14
N GLU A 378 6.08 0.61 -24.56
CA GLU A 378 5.68 0.86 -23.17
C GLU A 378 4.17 1.14 -23.09
N GLU A 379 3.44 0.24 -22.43
CA GLU A 379 2.11 0.54 -21.88
C GLU A 379 2.28 1.27 -20.54
N ARG A 380 1.63 2.42 -20.45
CA ARG A 380 1.61 3.33 -19.31
C ARG A 380 0.78 2.72 -18.16
N LEU A 381 1.44 2.30 -17.07
CA LEU A 381 0.77 2.06 -15.79
C LEU A 381 0.94 3.27 -14.86
N ALA A 382 -0.19 3.78 -14.36
CA ALA A 382 -0.25 4.87 -13.39
C ALA A 382 0.20 4.40 -11.99
N SER A 383 1.01 5.22 -11.32
CA SER A 383 1.45 5.03 -9.93
C SER A 383 0.32 5.32 -8.94
N PRO A 384 0.16 4.51 -7.87
CA PRO A 384 -0.61 4.92 -6.70
C PRO A 384 0.30 5.51 -5.60
N THR A 385 -0.25 6.54 -4.98
CA THR A 385 0.23 7.36 -3.86
C THR A 385 0.56 6.52 -2.63
N LYS A 386 1.71 6.79 -1.98
CA LYS A 386 2.12 6.17 -0.72
C LYS A 386 1.31 6.73 0.45
N HIS A 387 0.50 5.89 1.10
CA HIS A 387 0.03 6.12 2.47
C HIS A 387 0.84 5.23 3.41
N ILE A 388 1.54 5.87 4.34
CA ILE A 388 2.35 5.20 5.38
C ILE A 388 1.39 4.86 6.53
N GLN A 389 1.28 3.58 6.90
CA GLN A 389 0.80 3.15 8.21
C GLN A 389 1.81 2.15 8.78
N GLY A 390 2.42 2.56 9.89
CA GLY A 390 3.30 1.73 10.70
C GLY A 390 2.47 0.74 11.52
N ILE A 391 2.88 -0.53 11.50
CA ILE A 391 2.38 -1.53 12.44
C ILE A 391 3.57 -1.98 13.27
N ASP A 392 3.52 -1.57 14.54
CA ASP A 392 4.46 -1.94 15.58
C ASP A 392 4.23 -3.41 15.97
N SER A 393 5.30 -4.19 16.08
CA SER A 393 5.25 -5.61 16.42
C SER A 393 5.98 -5.83 17.74
N SER A 394 5.23 -5.97 18.84
CA SER A 394 5.77 -6.44 20.12
C SER A 394 5.48 -7.95 20.30
N PRO A 395 6.43 -8.75 20.82
CA PRO A 395 6.23 -10.19 20.99
C PRO A 395 5.73 -10.53 22.41
N GLU A 396 4.64 -11.27 22.50
CA GLU A 396 4.22 -11.92 23.76
C GLU A 396 5.10 -13.14 24.04
N LYS A 397 5.71 -13.17 25.24
CA LYS A 397 6.42 -14.32 25.79
C LYS A 397 5.43 -15.20 26.56
N SER A 398 5.28 -16.44 26.12
CA SER A 398 4.56 -17.50 26.84
C SER A 398 5.40 -18.00 28.03
N ALA A 399 4.83 -17.93 29.24
CA ALA A 399 5.40 -18.51 30.44
C ALA A 399 4.86 -19.93 30.63
N VAL A 400 5.76 -20.92 30.60
CA VAL A 400 5.51 -22.31 30.99
C VAL A 400 5.60 -22.40 32.52
N SER A 401 4.51 -22.82 33.16
CA SER A 401 4.50 -23.21 34.57
C SER A 401 4.78 -24.72 34.69
N SER A 402 5.77 -25.08 35.50
CA SER A 402 5.97 -26.43 36.03
C SER A 402 5.65 -26.45 37.53
N PRO A 403 5.11 -27.54 38.08
CA PRO A 403 4.76 -27.62 39.49
C PRO A 403 5.95 -28.11 40.34
N ARG A 404 6.13 -27.51 41.51
CA ARG A 404 6.88 -28.07 42.64
C ARG A 404 6.24 -27.64 43.95
N GLN A 405 5.38 -28.50 44.50
CA GLN A 405 5.61 -29.34 45.70
C GLN A 405 4.26 -29.83 46.23
#